data_AF-A0A7J2J6V6-F1
#
_entry.id   AF-A0A7J2J6V6-F1
#
_cell.length_a   1.000
_cell.length_b   1.000
_cell.length_c   1.000
_cell.angle_alpha   90.00
_cell.angle_beta   90.00
_cell.angle_gamma   90.00
#
_symmetry.space_group_name_H-M   'P 1'
#
loop_
_entity.id
_entity.type
_entity.pdbx_description
1 polymer ?
#
loop_
_entity_poly.entity_id
_entity_poly.type
_entity_poly.pdbx_seq_one_letter_code
_entity_poly.pdbx_strand_id
1 'polypeptide(L)'
;MFKFEREIQALCRYCGDYCPTCEWHTGKIRESARNLLEVLDKRPELKFIAEKYGTCNYEELYKALKWLSSEIYCRGGNCRAGDGWTDCPVRKCCVTKGVDFCFQCPEFPCKTLTEHELFGERCIKKLEEIRDEGLENWIKRNYG
;
A
#
# COMPACT_ATOMS: atom_id res chain seq x y z
N MET A 1 6.33 -27.81 -8.99
CA MET A 1 7.03 -26.83 -8.14
C MET A 1 7.01 -25.41 -8.72
N PHE A 2 7.60 -25.15 -9.89
CA PHE A 2 7.76 -23.80 -10.48
C PHE A 2 6.49 -22.96 -10.80
N LYS A 3 5.29 -23.54 -10.77
CA LYS A 3 4.04 -22.83 -11.06
C LYS A 3 3.43 -22.22 -9.78
N PHE A 4 3.50 -22.95 -8.68
CA PHE A 4 2.96 -22.56 -7.38
C PHE A 4 3.73 -21.40 -6.76
N GLU A 5 5.07 -21.43 -6.82
CA GLU A 5 5.92 -20.33 -6.34
C GLU A 5 5.64 -19.01 -7.09
N ARG A 6 5.41 -19.08 -8.40
CA ARG A 6 5.06 -17.91 -9.23
C ARG A 6 3.68 -17.34 -8.91
N GLU A 7 2.72 -18.21 -8.57
CA GLU A 7 1.37 -17.78 -8.17
C GLU A 7 1.39 -17.07 -6.81
N ILE A 8 2.16 -17.56 -5.83
CA ILE A 8 2.32 -16.92 -4.52
C ILE A 8 3.07 -15.59 -4.66
N GLN A 9 4.11 -15.54 -5.49
CA GLN A 9 4.89 -14.33 -5.74
C GLN A 9 4.05 -13.21 -6.37
N ALA A 10 3.06 -13.56 -7.19
CA ALA A 10 2.10 -12.60 -7.73
C ALA A 10 1.21 -11.96 -6.65
N LEU A 11 1.12 -12.52 -5.44
CA LEU A 11 0.38 -11.92 -4.33
C LEU A 11 1.19 -10.87 -3.57
N CYS A 12 2.49 -10.76 -3.84
CA CYS A 12 3.40 -9.85 -3.15
C CYS A 12 3.97 -8.75 -4.05
N ARG A 13 4.10 -7.55 -3.49
CA ARG A 13 4.79 -6.42 -4.09
C ARG A 13 6.31 -6.60 -4.06
N TYR A 14 7.02 -5.81 -4.87
CA TYR A 14 8.48 -5.75 -4.85
C TYR A 14 9.06 -5.38 -3.47
N CYS A 15 8.31 -4.60 -2.67
CA CYS A 15 8.66 -4.22 -1.30
C CYS A 15 8.27 -5.27 -0.24
N GLY A 16 7.75 -6.44 -0.63
CA GLY A 16 7.36 -7.52 0.29
C GLY A 16 5.95 -7.38 0.90
N ASP A 17 5.18 -6.35 0.54
CA ASP A 17 3.79 -6.25 0.97
C ASP A 17 2.91 -7.34 0.36
N TYR A 18 2.11 -7.98 1.21
CA TYR A 18 1.08 -8.94 0.81
C TYR A 18 -0.20 -8.22 0.40
N CYS A 19 -0.55 -8.32 -0.88
CA CYS A 19 -1.67 -7.58 -1.46
C CYS A 19 -3.05 -8.05 -0.99
N PRO A 20 -3.31 -9.35 -0.74
CA PRO A 20 -4.62 -9.82 -0.27
C PRO A 20 -5.10 -9.17 1.03
N THR A 21 -4.19 -8.69 1.88
CA THR A 21 -4.55 -7.97 3.12
C THR A 21 -4.38 -6.46 3.03
N CYS A 22 -3.99 -5.91 1.87
CA CYS A 22 -3.76 -4.48 1.74
C CYS A 22 -5.08 -3.72 1.60
N GLU A 23 -5.31 -2.72 2.45
CA GLU A 23 -6.56 -1.95 2.49
C GLU A 23 -6.83 -1.11 1.23
N TRP A 24 -5.79 -0.81 0.45
CA TRP A 24 -5.91 -0.23 -0.90
C TRP A 24 -6.48 -1.22 -1.92
N HIS A 25 -6.15 -2.51 -1.77
CA HIS A 25 -6.63 -3.58 -2.64
C HIS A 25 -7.99 -4.11 -2.20
N THR A 26 -8.19 -4.34 -0.90
CA THR A 26 -9.46 -4.82 -0.35
C THR A 26 -10.57 -3.78 -0.39
N GLY A 27 -10.23 -2.50 -0.64
CA GLY A 27 -11.19 -1.41 -0.74
C GLY A 27 -11.64 -0.83 0.60
N LYS A 28 -11.06 -1.30 1.72
CA LYS A 28 -11.43 -0.82 3.07
C LYS A 28 -11.22 0.69 3.24
N ILE A 29 -10.15 1.26 2.66
CA ILE A 29 -9.93 2.73 2.67
C ILE A 29 -11.08 3.44 1.95
N ARG A 30 -11.43 2.96 0.75
CA ARG A 30 -12.46 3.54 -0.10
C ARG A 30 -13.83 3.50 0.57
N GLU A 31 -14.18 2.36 1.17
CA GLU A 31 -15.45 2.18 1.89
C GLU A 31 -15.51 3.07 3.14
N SER A 32 -14.41 3.15 3.88
CA SER A 32 -14.31 4.04 5.05
C SER A 32 -14.50 5.51 4.67
N ALA A 33 -13.90 5.94 3.55
CA ALA A 33 -14.06 7.29 3.02
C ALA A 33 -15.50 7.58 2.58
N ARG A 34 -16.17 6.64 1.89
CA ARG A 34 -17.59 6.76 1.51
C ARG A 34 -18.49 6.91 2.72
N ASN A 35 -18.31 6.04 3.72
CA ASN A 35 -19.12 6.07 4.92
C ASN A 35 -19.00 7.41 5.65
N LEU A 36 -17.78 7.96 5.75
CA LEU A 36 -17.58 9.26 6.38
C LEU A 36 -18.16 10.41 5.54
N LEU A 37 -18.02 10.38 4.21
CA LEU A 37 -18.67 11.37 3.33
C LEU A 37 -20.20 11.41 3.53
N GLU A 38 -20.84 10.24 3.59
CA GLU A 38 -22.28 10.18 3.83
C GLU A 38 -22.69 10.79 5.18
N VAL A 39 -21.85 10.65 6.20
CA VAL A 39 -22.06 11.31 7.50
C VAL A 39 -21.92 12.82 7.35
N LEU A 40 -20.88 13.30 6.66
CA LEU A 40 -20.67 14.73 6.42
C LEU A 40 -21.85 15.36 5.66
N ASP A 41 -22.35 14.69 4.62
CA ASP A 41 -23.48 15.17 3.81
C ASP A 41 -24.79 15.26 4.61
N LYS A 42 -24.99 14.37 5.59
CA LYS A 42 -26.20 14.33 6.44
C LYS A 42 -26.12 15.25 7.65
N ARG A 43 -24.95 15.81 7.97
CA ARG A 43 -24.66 16.53 9.22
C ARG A 43 -24.00 17.90 8.96
N PRO A 44 -24.77 18.88 8.44
CA PRO A 44 -24.24 20.19 8.06
C PRO A 44 -23.65 20.98 9.25
N GLU A 45 -24.03 20.65 10.49
CA GLU A 45 -23.46 21.25 11.69
C GLU A 45 -21.95 20.99 11.84
N LEU A 46 -21.44 19.90 11.26
CA LEU A 46 -20.00 19.59 11.31
C LEU A 46 -19.17 20.62 10.55
N LYS A 47 -19.68 21.13 9.42
CA LYS A 47 -19.04 22.24 8.68
C LYS A 47 -19.02 23.50 9.52
N PHE A 48 -20.17 23.85 10.11
CA PHE A 48 -20.27 25.01 10.98
C PHE A 48 -19.30 24.93 12.18
N ILE A 49 -19.20 23.78 12.84
CA ILE A 49 -18.27 23.57 13.95
C ILE A 49 -16.83 23.72 13.48
N ALA A 50 -16.46 23.10 12.35
CA ALA A 50 -15.11 23.18 11.80
C ALA A 50 -14.70 24.62 11.49
N GLU A 51 -15.58 25.40 10.86
CA GLU A 51 -15.32 26.80 10.50
C GLU A 51 -15.31 27.73 11.72
N LYS A 52 -16.29 27.58 12.62
CA LYS A 52 -16.42 28.43 13.80
C LYS A 52 -15.25 28.28 14.77
N TYR A 53 -14.79 27.05 14.96
CA TYR A 53 -13.73 26.73 15.92
C TYR A 53 -12.36 26.50 15.26
N GLY A 54 -12.29 26.59 13.93
CA GLY A 54 -11.05 26.41 13.18
C GLY A 54 -10.38 25.05 13.41
N THR A 55 -11.17 23.98 13.64
CA THR A 55 -10.61 22.67 13.99
C THR A 55 -9.91 21.99 12.81
N CYS A 56 -10.38 22.23 11.59
CA CYS A 56 -9.76 21.80 10.35
C CYS A 56 -10.23 22.65 9.16
N ASN A 57 -9.58 22.49 8.01
CA ASN A 57 -10.12 22.94 6.74
C ASN A 57 -11.14 21.92 6.22
N TYR A 58 -12.44 22.22 6.40
CA TYR A 58 -13.53 21.31 6.04
C TYR A 58 -13.56 20.98 4.54
N GLU A 59 -13.28 21.96 3.67
CA GLU A 59 -13.30 21.77 2.23
C GLU A 59 -12.19 20.82 1.76
N GLU A 60 -10.98 20.97 2.31
CA GLU A 60 -9.87 20.05 2.00
C GLU A 60 -10.10 18.65 2.58
N LEU A 61 -10.73 18.53 3.76
CA LEU A 61 -11.18 17.24 4.28
C LEU A 61 -12.17 16.56 3.32
N TYR A 62 -13.21 17.29 2.91
CA TYR A 62 -14.24 16.76 2.02
C TYR A 62 -13.63 16.33 0.67
N LYS A 63 -12.75 17.15 0.10
CA LYS A 63 -12.03 16.85 -1.13
C LYS A 63 -11.15 15.61 -1.01
N ALA A 64 -10.40 15.46 0.08
CA ALA A 64 -9.57 14.29 0.34
C ALA A 64 -10.41 13.01 0.46
N LEU A 65 -11.52 13.06 1.20
CA LEU A 65 -12.44 11.92 1.32
C LEU A 65 -13.09 11.58 -0.01
N LYS A 66 -13.50 12.58 -0.80
CA LYS A 66 -14.07 12.39 -2.13
C LYS A 66 -13.10 11.65 -3.04
N TRP A 67 -11.84 12.06 -3.07
CA TRP A 67 -10.78 11.36 -3.79
C TRP A 67 -10.59 9.92 -3.29
N LEU A 68 -10.45 9.69 -1.98
CA LEU A 68 -10.33 8.34 -1.42
C LEU A 68 -11.54 7.44 -1.74
N SER A 69 -12.73 8.02 -1.88
CA SER A 69 -13.98 7.30 -2.15
C SER A 69 -14.17 6.87 -3.62
N SER A 70 -13.54 7.60 -4.56
CA SER A 70 -13.65 7.39 -6.01
C SER A 70 -12.57 6.47 -6.55
N GLU A 71 -11.38 6.49 -5.95
CA GLU A 71 -10.23 5.78 -6.49
C GLU A 71 -10.26 4.28 -6.18
N ILE A 72 -9.81 3.48 -7.16
CA ILE A 72 -9.53 2.05 -6.98
C ILE A 72 -8.10 1.82 -7.43
N TYR A 73 -7.17 1.89 -6.47
CA TYR A 73 -5.73 1.92 -6.75
C TYR A 73 -5.14 0.58 -7.20
N CYS A 74 -5.81 -0.55 -6.93
CA CYS A 74 -5.27 -1.89 -7.20
C CYS A 74 -6.33 -2.85 -7.78
N ARG A 75 -6.75 -2.63 -9.04
CA ARG A 75 -7.77 -3.44 -9.74
C ARG A 75 -7.23 -4.76 -10.30
N GLY A 76 -6.03 -4.75 -10.87
CA GLY A 76 -5.25 -5.92 -11.30
C GLY A 76 -4.53 -6.66 -10.17
N GLY A 77 -4.60 -6.15 -8.95
CA GLY A 77 -4.28 -6.86 -7.71
C GLY A 77 -3.05 -6.34 -6.99
N ASN A 78 -2.01 -5.94 -7.72
CA ASN A 78 -0.74 -5.51 -7.12
C ASN A 78 0.14 -4.69 -8.08
N CYS A 79 1.24 -4.14 -7.56
CA CYS A 79 2.12 -3.26 -8.36
C CYS A 79 2.82 -3.94 -9.54
N ARG A 80 2.93 -5.28 -9.56
CA ARG A 80 3.45 -6.04 -10.71
C ARG A 80 2.43 -6.12 -11.84
N ALA A 81 1.14 -6.04 -11.53
CA ALA A 81 0.04 -6.04 -12.51
C ALA A 81 -0.21 -4.65 -13.15
N GLY A 82 0.63 -3.65 -12.85
CA GLY A 82 0.47 -2.29 -13.37
C GLY A 82 -0.06 -1.30 -12.35
N ASP A 83 -0.74 -1.78 -11.32
CA ASP A 83 -1.45 -0.97 -10.32
C ASP A 83 -0.56 -0.22 -9.31
N GLY A 84 -1.20 0.57 -8.45
CA GLY A 84 -0.58 1.24 -7.32
C GLY A 84 0.22 2.47 -7.75
N TRP A 85 1.18 2.86 -6.91
CA TRP A 85 1.99 4.05 -7.15
C TRP A 85 2.95 3.84 -8.32
N THR A 86 2.64 4.46 -9.47
CA THR A 86 3.42 4.37 -10.71
C THR A 86 4.85 4.88 -10.56
N ASP A 87 5.06 5.87 -9.70
CA ASP A 87 6.36 6.49 -9.47
C ASP A 87 7.16 5.88 -8.32
N CYS A 88 6.69 4.75 -7.78
CA CYS A 88 7.37 4.04 -6.71
C CYS A 88 8.84 3.72 -7.07
N PRO A 89 9.82 4.23 -6.32
CA PRO A 89 11.24 4.05 -6.64
C PRO A 89 11.68 2.59 -6.48
N VAL A 90 11.11 1.87 -5.51
CA VAL A 90 11.38 0.43 -5.31
C VAL A 90 10.88 -0.40 -6.50
N ARG A 91 9.67 -0.11 -7.01
CA ARG A 91 9.13 -0.77 -8.20
C ARG A 91 10.02 -0.52 -9.41
N LYS A 92 10.35 0.74 -9.69
CA LYS A 92 11.21 1.13 -10.82
C LYS A 92 12.58 0.45 -10.75
N CYS A 93 13.19 0.41 -9.56
CA CYS A 93 14.47 -0.25 -9.33
C CYS A 93 14.39 -1.76 -9.59
N CYS A 94 13.40 -2.45 -9.02
CA CYS A 94 13.27 -3.90 -9.19
C CYS A 94 13.00 -4.31 -10.64
N VAL A 95 12.14 -3.56 -11.34
CA VAL A 95 11.90 -3.74 -12.78
C VAL A 95 13.18 -3.54 -13.60
N THR A 96 13.92 -2.47 -13.33
CA THR A 96 15.18 -2.17 -14.04
C THR A 96 16.25 -3.22 -13.81
N LYS A 97 16.36 -3.73 -12.57
CA LYS A 97 17.36 -4.74 -12.19
C LYS A 97 16.91 -6.18 -12.47
N GLY A 98 15.68 -6.38 -12.96
CA GLY A 98 15.14 -7.71 -13.25
C GLY A 98 14.99 -8.62 -12.02
N VAL A 99 14.77 -8.02 -10.84
CA VAL A 99 14.58 -8.75 -9.58
C VAL A 99 13.13 -8.76 -9.15
N ASP A 100 12.75 -9.81 -8.43
CA ASP A 100 11.40 -9.99 -7.94
C ASP A 100 11.16 -9.34 -6.59
N PHE A 101 12.15 -9.33 -5.72
CA PHE A 101 12.05 -8.65 -4.44
C PHE A 101 13.19 -7.68 -4.26
N CYS A 102 12.92 -6.59 -3.55
CA CYS A 102 13.92 -5.57 -3.27
C CYS A 102 15.14 -6.16 -2.52
N PHE A 103 14.96 -7.18 -1.67
CA PHE A 103 16.09 -7.85 -0.99
C PHE A 103 17.04 -8.60 -1.92
N GLN A 104 16.64 -8.90 -3.16
CA GLN A 104 17.49 -9.54 -4.16
C GLN A 104 18.42 -8.52 -4.84
N CYS A 105 18.20 -7.22 -4.61
CA CYS A 105 19.11 -6.17 -5.05
C CYS A 105 20.46 -6.31 -4.30
N PRO A 106 21.62 -6.31 -4.98
CA PRO A 106 22.93 -6.40 -4.32
C PRO A 106 23.24 -5.24 -3.36
N GLU A 107 22.54 -4.11 -3.53
CA GLU A 107 22.69 -2.93 -2.69
C GLU A 107 21.72 -2.95 -1.49
N PHE A 108 20.91 -3.99 -1.32
CA PHE A 108 19.96 -4.06 -0.23
C PHE A 108 20.64 -4.30 1.13
N PRO A 109 20.25 -3.57 2.19
CA PRO A 109 19.38 -2.39 2.20
C PRO A 109 20.11 -1.13 1.68
N CYS A 110 19.47 -0.36 0.79
CA CYS A 110 20.05 0.86 0.23
C CYS A 110 19.39 2.14 0.79
N LYS A 111 20.02 3.30 0.54
CA LYS A 111 19.51 4.61 0.98
C LYS A 111 18.08 4.90 0.55
N THR A 112 17.72 4.53 -0.69
CA THR A 112 16.35 4.68 -1.21
C THR A 112 15.32 3.95 -0.37
N LEU A 113 15.70 2.86 0.31
CA LEU A 113 14.78 2.13 1.18
C LEU A 113 14.84 2.64 2.62
N THR A 114 16.04 2.93 3.14
CA THR A 114 16.24 3.36 4.54
C THR A 114 15.75 4.78 4.80
N GLU A 115 15.89 5.69 3.84
CA GLU A 115 15.60 7.13 4.02
C GLU A 115 14.21 7.53 3.46
N HIS A 116 13.51 6.63 2.77
CA HIS A 116 12.23 6.94 2.14
C HIS A 116 11.06 6.84 3.12
N GLU A 117 10.22 7.88 3.16
CA GLU A 117 9.12 8.07 4.12
C GLU A 117 8.14 6.89 4.21
N LEU A 118 7.91 6.19 3.09
CA LEU A 118 6.96 5.07 3.01
C LEU A 118 7.55 3.66 3.22
N PHE A 119 8.86 3.47 3.24
CA PHE A 119 9.47 2.13 3.31
C PHE A 119 10.17 1.91 4.65
N GLY A 120 11.31 2.58 4.87
CA GLY A 120 12.06 2.57 6.12
C GLY A 120 12.34 1.18 6.71
N GLU A 121 12.60 1.16 8.02
CA GLU A 121 12.97 -0.05 8.77
C GLU A 121 11.89 -1.14 8.72
N ARG A 122 10.60 -0.77 8.75
CA ARG A 122 9.49 -1.72 8.68
C ARG A 122 9.51 -2.52 7.37
N CYS A 123 9.81 -1.86 6.25
CA CYS A 123 9.91 -2.53 4.96
C CYS A 123 11.16 -3.42 4.89
N ILE A 124 12.29 -2.92 5.39
CA ILE A 124 13.57 -3.67 5.41
C ILE A 124 13.41 -4.96 6.20
N LYS A 125 12.95 -4.88 7.45
CA LYS A 125 12.76 -6.05 8.32
C LYS A 125 11.89 -7.11 7.66
N LYS A 126 10.78 -6.70 7.04
CA LYS A 126 9.88 -7.61 6.32
C LYS A 126 10.58 -8.31 5.15
N LEU A 127 11.35 -7.55 4.36
CA LEU A 127 12.10 -8.09 3.23
C LEU A 127 13.20 -9.06 3.69
N GLU A 128 13.84 -8.81 4.84
CA GLU A 128 14.77 -9.75 5.48
C GLU A 128 14.07 -11.02 5.95
N GLU A 129 12.92 -10.91 6.60
CA GLU A 129 12.13 -12.08 6.99
C GLU A 129 11.76 -12.94 5.77
N ILE A 130 11.26 -12.33 4.69
CA ILE A 130 10.93 -13.04 3.44
C ILE A 130 12.18 -13.70 2.82
N ARG A 131 13.35 -13.02 2.85
CA ARG A 131 14.62 -13.55 2.36
C ARG A 131 15.05 -14.79 3.15
N ASP A 132 14.94 -14.73 4.47
CA ASP A 132 15.54 -15.72 5.36
C ASP A 132 14.64 -16.95 5.56
N GLU A 133 13.31 -16.76 5.65
CA GLU A 133 12.37 -17.87 5.91
C GLU A 133 11.64 -18.37 4.64
N GLY A 134 11.69 -17.58 3.55
CA GLY A 134 10.98 -17.86 2.31
C GLY A 134 9.55 -17.34 2.30
N LEU A 135 9.08 -16.94 1.13
CA LEU A 135 7.80 -16.25 0.96
C LEU A 135 6.58 -17.05 1.46
N GLU A 136 6.54 -18.36 1.18
CA GLU A 136 5.42 -19.21 1.58
C GLU A 136 5.32 -19.32 3.11
N ASN A 137 6.44 -19.55 3.79
CA ASN A 137 6.49 -19.61 5.25
C ASN A 137 6.13 -18.27 5.88
N TRP A 138 6.65 -17.17 5.30
CA TRP A 138 6.32 -15.82 5.76
C TRP A 138 4.81 -15.54 5.64
N ILE A 139 4.18 -15.87 4.51
CA ILE A 139 2.74 -15.68 4.34
C ILE A 139 1.96 -16.54 5.34
N LYS A 140 2.30 -17.82 5.47
CA LYS A 140 1.62 -18.73 6.40
C LYS A 140 1.72 -18.27 7.86
N ARG A 141 2.88 -17.77 8.28
CA ARG A 141 3.10 -17.25 9.65
C ARG A 141 2.28 -16.01 9.95
N ASN A 142 2.08 -15.14 8.96
CA ASN A 142 1.44 -13.83 9.16
C ASN A 142 -0.05 -13.79 8.80
N TYR A 143 -0.51 -14.72 7.94
CA TYR A 143 -1.86 -14.69 7.33
C TYR A 143 -2.54 -16.06 7.23
N GLY A 144 -1.88 -17.14 7.66
CA GLY A 144 -2.41 -18.50 7.64
C GLY A 144 -3.18 -18.90 8.88
#